data_AF-A0AA40A4N8-F1
#
_entry.id   AF-A0AA40A4N8-F1
#
_cell.length_a   1.000
_cell.length_b   1.000
_cell.length_c   1.000
_cell.angle_alpha   90.00
_cell.angle_beta   90.00
_cell.angle_gamma   90.00
#
_symmetry.space_group_name_H-M   'P 1'
#
loop_
_entity.id
_entity.type
_entity.pdbx_description
1 polymer ?
#
loop_
_entity_poly.entity_id
_entity_poly.type
_entity_poly.pdbx_seq_one_letter_code
_entity_poly.pdbx_strand_id
1 'polypeptide(L)'
;MSPQSVLDQEDKDHFLTHGWIKKTDKSTWTRLRTNMPFHFTFDASEFAPRAWAAICELSGGEERVTPHSKIWKDSLIVNLGLVEAVGKPVHGDFFVHYLDSPEQGLLVTPLFTDIAPDAGGTVICPGAIPKMAKYLYEHPEGVSPRMTPRGKPGSTQEKNLDWFNSLARGCSHFVEATGPDGNYSLVEQVALRALGKDRLKDWKIAAAREEFIPERVRIQERMKLEELKRLELAEKGTAAA
;
A
#
# COMPACT_ATOMS: atom_id res chain seq x y z
N MET A 1 -15.37 27.06 -30.61
CA MET A 1 -15.90 27.17 -29.23
C MET A 1 -14.72 26.98 -28.29
N SER A 2 -14.38 27.98 -27.48
CA SER A 2 -13.34 27.80 -26.47
C SER A 2 -13.78 26.73 -25.48
N PRO A 3 -12.90 25.80 -25.07
CA PRO A 3 -13.26 24.81 -24.07
C PRO A 3 -13.70 25.53 -22.80
N GLN A 4 -14.89 25.20 -22.32
CA GLN A 4 -15.45 25.78 -21.10
C GLN A 4 -14.51 25.40 -19.95
N SER A 5 -13.98 26.41 -19.25
CA SER A 5 -13.02 26.19 -18.17
C SER A 5 -13.68 25.34 -17.07
N VAL A 6 -13.03 24.25 -16.67
CA VAL A 6 -13.48 23.36 -15.58
C VAL A 6 -13.11 23.88 -14.18
N LEU A 7 -12.46 25.04 -14.12
CA LEU A 7 -12.05 25.72 -12.89
C LEU A 7 -12.86 27.00 -12.75
N ASP A 8 -13.52 27.17 -11.61
CA ASP A 8 -14.15 28.44 -11.27
C ASP A 8 -13.09 29.49 -10.88
N GLN A 9 -13.54 30.70 -10.55
CA GLN A 9 -12.60 31.78 -10.22
C GLN A 9 -11.93 31.55 -8.85
N GLU A 10 -12.63 30.92 -7.90
CA GLU A 10 -12.10 30.61 -6.58
C GLU A 10 -10.96 29.59 -6.67
N ASP A 11 -11.12 28.54 -7.49
CA ASP A 11 -10.08 27.56 -7.80
C ASP A 11 -8.81 28.24 -8.33
N LYS A 12 -8.98 29.20 -9.25
CA LYS A 12 -7.86 29.91 -9.91
C LYS A 12 -7.14 30.82 -8.93
N ASP A 13 -7.88 31.59 -8.15
CA ASP A 13 -7.32 32.51 -7.16
C ASP A 13 -6.59 31.74 -6.04
N HIS A 14 -7.16 30.60 -5.62
CA HIS A 14 -6.54 29.72 -4.64
C HIS A 14 -5.24 29.12 -5.19
N PHE A 15 -5.22 28.66 -6.44
CA PHE A 15 -4.01 28.13 -7.08
C PHE A 15 -2.92 29.19 -7.22
N LEU A 16 -3.26 30.41 -7.67
CA LEU A 16 -2.29 31.49 -7.81
C LEU A 16 -1.68 31.90 -6.47
N THR A 17 -2.43 31.74 -5.37
CA THR A 17 -1.97 32.09 -4.02
C THR A 17 -1.16 30.97 -3.37
N HIS A 18 -1.56 29.71 -3.53
CA HIS A 18 -1.02 28.59 -2.74
C HIS A 18 -0.31 27.51 -3.57
N GLY A 19 -0.40 27.55 -4.90
CA GLY A 19 0.15 26.54 -5.81
C GLY A 19 -0.68 25.26 -5.92
N TRP A 20 -1.88 25.21 -5.34
CA TRP A 20 -2.79 24.05 -5.39
C TRP A 20 -4.26 24.47 -5.38
N ILE A 21 -5.14 23.58 -5.85
CA ILE A 21 -6.59 23.81 -5.94
C ILE A 21 -7.32 22.98 -4.89
N LYS A 22 -8.25 23.61 -4.16
CA LYS A 22 -9.06 22.94 -3.15
C LYS A 22 -10.43 22.54 -3.71
N LYS A 23 -10.59 21.30 -4.16
CA LYS A 23 -11.90 20.76 -4.57
C LYS A 23 -12.62 20.13 -3.37
N THR A 24 -13.77 20.66 -2.99
CA THR A 24 -14.61 20.13 -1.88
C THR A 24 -15.82 19.33 -2.37
N ASP A 25 -16.23 19.50 -3.63
CA ASP A 25 -17.32 18.74 -4.24
C ASP A 25 -16.88 17.32 -4.62
N LYS A 26 -17.29 16.36 -3.79
CA LYS A 26 -17.01 14.93 -3.99
C LYS A 26 -17.73 14.31 -5.19
N SER A 27 -18.76 14.95 -5.74
CA SER A 27 -19.47 14.43 -6.93
C SER A 27 -18.57 14.36 -8.17
N THR A 28 -17.48 15.14 -8.17
CA THR A 28 -16.46 15.15 -9.22
C THR A 28 -15.39 14.06 -9.05
N TRP A 29 -15.39 13.33 -7.93
CA TRP A 29 -14.35 12.35 -7.59
C TRP A 29 -14.70 11.00 -8.23
N THR A 30 -14.13 10.73 -9.40
CA THR A 30 -14.44 9.53 -10.19
C THR A 30 -13.67 8.28 -9.76
N ARG A 31 -12.75 8.39 -8.79
CA ARG A 31 -11.88 7.29 -8.34
C ARG A 31 -11.77 7.29 -6.82
N LEU A 32 -11.82 6.10 -6.24
CA LEU A 32 -11.68 5.88 -4.79
C LEU A 32 -10.29 6.28 -4.28
N ARG A 33 -9.24 5.97 -5.06
CA ARG A 33 -7.85 6.09 -4.64
C ARG A 33 -6.96 6.41 -5.83
N THR A 34 -5.93 7.22 -5.60
CA THR A 34 -4.86 7.48 -6.55
C THR A 34 -3.52 7.13 -5.91
N ASN A 35 -2.73 6.28 -6.58
CA ASN A 35 -1.33 6.05 -6.19
C ASN A 35 -0.47 7.09 -6.91
N MET A 36 0.16 7.99 -6.15
CA MET A 36 1.08 8.96 -6.71
C MET A 36 2.47 8.34 -6.90
N PRO A 37 3.18 8.65 -8.00
CA PRO A 37 4.57 8.25 -8.15
C PRO A 37 5.44 8.93 -7.09
N PHE A 38 6.59 8.32 -6.80
CA PHE A 38 7.64 8.97 -6.01
C PHE A 38 8.50 9.84 -6.92
N HIS A 39 9.04 10.92 -6.38
CA HIS A 39 10.02 11.80 -7.02
C HIS A 39 11.35 11.75 -6.29
N PHE A 40 11.32 11.51 -4.97
CA PHE A 40 12.49 11.52 -4.10
C PHE A 40 12.61 10.22 -3.30
N THR A 41 13.85 9.93 -2.92
CA THR A 41 14.20 8.86 -2.01
C THR A 41 14.94 9.45 -0.81
N PHE A 42 14.70 8.89 0.38
CA PHE A 42 15.29 9.34 1.63
C PHE A 42 15.87 8.15 2.38
N ASP A 43 17.00 8.35 3.06
CA ASP A 43 17.47 7.39 4.05
C ASP A 43 16.65 7.58 5.34
N ALA A 44 15.91 6.55 5.74
CA ALA A 44 15.07 6.57 6.93
C ALA A 44 15.86 6.80 8.22
N SER A 45 17.12 6.35 8.28
CA SER A 45 17.99 6.54 9.45
C SER A 45 18.38 8.01 9.65
N GLU A 46 18.42 8.79 8.57
CA GLU A 46 18.71 10.22 8.61
C GLU A 46 17.42 11.06 8.69
N PHE A 47 16.43 10.74 7.88
CA PHE A 47 15.18 11.48 7.77
C PHE A 47 14.28 11.30 9.00
N ALA A 48 14.24 10.09 9.55
CA ALA A 48 13.39 9.73 10.68
C ALA A 48 14.12 8.82 11.69
N PRO A 49 15.22 9.30 12.32
CA PRO A 49 16.11 8.48 13.14
C PRO A 49 15.41 7.76 14.29
N ARG A 50 14.39 8.39 14.91
CA ARG A 50 13.58 7.76 15.96
C ARG A 50 12.73 6.60 15.44
N ALA A 51 12.13 6.77 14.26
CA ALA A 51 11.36 5.71 13.62
C ALA A 51 12.28 4.57 13.16
N TRP A 52 13.46 4.90 12.61
CA TRP A 52 14.46 3.92 12.23
C TRP A 52 14.96 3.09 13.41
N ALA A 53 15.26 3.74 14.55
CA ALA A 53 15.65 3.03 15.78
C ALA A 53 14.56 2.05 16.23
N ALA A 54 13.29 2.47 16.21
CA ALA A 54 12.17 1.59 16.53
C ALA A 54 12.08 0.41 15.55
N ILE A 55 12.20 0.64 14.24
CA ILE A 55 12.21 -0.43 13.22
C ILE A 55 13.30 -1.47 13.50
N CYS A 56 14.51 -1.02 13.84
CA CYS A 56 15.63 -1.89 14.15
C CYS A 56 15.38 -2.70 15.44
N GLU A 57 14.87 -2.07 16.50
CA GLU A 57 14.53 -2.73 17.76
C GLU A 57 13.50 -3.86 17.52
N LEU A 58 12.46 -3.57 16.73
CA LEU A 58 11.41 -4.55 16.42
C LEU A 58 11.84 -5.67 15.50
N SER A 59 12.78 -5.38 14.61
CA SER A 59 13.39 -6.39 13.73
C SER A 59 14.44 -7.24 14.48
N GLY A 60 14.73 -6.92 15.73
CA GLY A 60 15.69 -7.62 16.58
C GLY A 60 17.15 -7.30 16.26
N GLY A 61 17.41 -6.09 15.78
CA GLY A 61 18.74 -5.57 15.43
C GLY A 61 18.79 -4.98 14.02
N GLU A 62 19.59 -3.93 13.83
CA GLU A 62 19.77 -3.30 12.51
C GLU A 62 20.43 -4.25 11.51
N GLU A 63 21.29 -5.17 11.97
CA GLU A 63 21.96 -6.18 11.15
C GLU A 63 21.00 -7.18 10.49
N ARG A 64 19.74 -7.22 10.95
CA ARG A 64 18.67 -8.06 10.38
C ARG A 64 17.80 -7.33 9.38
N VAL A 65 17.97 -6.02 9.25
CA VAL A 65 17.22 -5.19 8.32
C VAL A 65 18.04 -5.05 7.04
N THR A 66 17.43 -5.38 5.90
CA THR A 66 18.15 -5.29 4.63
C THR A 66 18.49 -3.83 4.31
N PRO A 67 19.65 -3.53 3.70
CA PRO A 67 20.04 -2.15 3.39
C PRO A 67 18.99 -1.39 2.56
N HIS A 68 18.30 -2.06 1.64
CA HIS A 68 17.25 -1.45 0.83
C HIS A 68 16.03 -0.99 1.67
N SER A 69 15.75 -1.62 2.81
CA SER A 69 14.64 -1.23 3.70
C SER A 69 14.84 0.15 4.34
N LYS A 70 16.05 0.73 4.29
CA LYS A 70 16.33 2.11 4.70
C LYS A 70 15.80 3.14 3.70
N ILE A 71 15.56 2.76 2.44
CA ILE A 71 15.23 3.70 1.38
C ILE A 71 13.72 3.95 1.35
N TRP A 72 13.30 5.09 1.89
CA TRP A 72 11.92 5.56 1.85
C TRP A 72 11.66 6.44 0.63
N LYS A 73 10.39 6.51 0.21
CA LYS A 73 9.94 7.24 -0.98
C LYS A 73 8.79 8.17 -0.61
N ASP A 74 8.65 9.29 -1.31
CA ASP A 74 7.56 10.26 -1.16
C ASP A 74 6.28 9.88 -1.94
N SER A 75 6.14 8.62 -2.37
CA SER A 75 4.90 8.16 -2.99
C SER A 75 3.74 8.21 -1.99
N LEU A 76 2.64 8.85 -2.37
CA LEU A 76 1.43 8.92 -1.56
C LEU A 76 0.33 8.01 -2.11
N ILE A 77 -0.39 7.38 -1.19
CA ILE A 77 -1.66 6.74 -1.48
C ILE A 77 -2.77 7.71 -1.08
N VAL A 78 -3.30 8.45 -2.05
CA VAL A 78 -4.36 9.43 -1.80
C VAL A 78 -5.70 8.72 -1.82
N ASN A 79 -6.33 8.62 -0.65
CA ASN A 79 -7.69 8.14 -0.53
C ASN A 79 -8.66 9.32 -0.71
N LEU A 80 -9.40 9.31 -1.81
CA LEU A 80 -10.43 10.31 -2.08
C LEU A 80 -11.75 9.87 -1.43
N GLY A 81 -11.97 8.58 -1.22
CA GLY A 81 -13.27 8.08 -0.80
C GLY A 81 -14.30 8.16 -1.95
N LEU A 82 -15.24 7.23 -1.96
CA LEU A 82 -16.46 7.34 -2.77
C LEU A 82 -17.65 7.29 -1.82
N VAL A 83 -18.72 7.99 -2.18
CA VAL A 83 -19.99 7.99 -1.42
C VAL A 83 -20.52 6.56 -1.22
N GLU A 84 -20.19 5.63 -2.12
CA GLU A 84 -20.71 4.26 -2.16
C GLU A 84 -19.64 3.16 -1.97
N ALA A 85 -18.40 3.48 -1.59
CA ALA A 85 -17.36 2.44 -1.49
C ALA A 85 -17.64 1.43 -0.36
N VAL A 86 -18.18 0.26 -0.74
CA VAL A 86 -18.36 -0.90 0.14
C VAL A 86 -17.06 -1.72 0.13
N GLY A 87 -16.32 -1.70 1.24
CA GLY A 87 -15.15 -2.56 1.49
C GLY A 87 -13.82 -1.81 1.54
N LYS A 88 -13.00 -2.10 2.56
CA LYS A 88 -11.64 -1.57 2.68
C LYS A 88 -10.67 -2.42 1.83
N PRO A 89 -9.75 -1.82 1.05
CA PRO A 89 -8.77 -2.57 0.26
C PRO A 89 -7.84 -3.37 1.17
N VAL A 90 -7.47 -4.57 0.72
CA VAL A 90 -6.51 -5.44 1.43
C VAL A 90 -5.09 -5.14 0.92
N HIS A 91 -4.15 -4.97 1.85
CA HIS A 91 -2.73 -4.77 1.53
C HIS A 91 -2.06 -6.08 1.11
N GLY A 92 -1.04 -6.00 0.24
CA GLY A 92 -0.28 -7.15 -0.25
C GLY A 92 -0.77 -7.78 -1.55
N ASP A 93 -1.61 -7.08 -2.30
CA ASP A 93 -2.21 -7.56 -3.55
C ASP A 93 -1.25 -7.65 -4.76
N PHE A 94 0.07 -7.63 -4.56
CA PHE A 94 1.04 -7.41 -5.62
C PHE A 94 2.24 -8.37 -5.63
N PHE A 95 2.21 -9.45 -4.86
CA PHE A 95 3.28 -10.45 -4.84
C PHE A 95 2.76 -11.83 -4.45
N VAL A 96 3.55 -12.87 -4.73
CA VAL A 96 3.29 -14.21 -4.18
C VAL A 96 3.70 -14.20 -2.72
N HIS A 97 2.77 -14.55 -1.84
CA HIS A 97 3.01 -14.61 -0.42
C HIS A 97 3.75 -15.88 -0.03
N TYR A 98 4.87 -15.70 0.63
CA TYR A 98 5.54 -16.71 1.45
C TYR A 98 5.55 -16.22 2.89
N LEU A 99 5.70 -17.14 3.85
CA LEU A 99 5.76 -16.76 5.26
C LEU A 99 6.94 -15.81 5.56
N ASP A 100 8.03 -15.89 4.80
CA ASP A 100 9.23 -15.05 4.92
C ASP A 100 9.38 -13.99 3.82
N SER A 101 8.31 -13.73 3.06
CA SER A 101 8.31 -12.63 2.11
C SER A 101 8.70 -11.34 2.85
N PRO A 102 9.68 -10.56 2.36
CA PRO A 102 10.07 -9.32 3.03
C PRO A 102 8.89 -8.35 3.17
N GLU A 103 7.91 -8.42 2.25
CA GLU A 103 6.68 -7.66 2.27
C GLU A 103 5.66 -8.13 3.33
N GLN A 104 5.92 -9.25 4.02
CA GLN A 104 5.17 -9.75 5.18
C GLN A 104 5.85 -9.41 6.52
N GLY A 105 7.04 -8.79 6.48
CA GLY A 105 7.66 -8.14 7.63
C GLY A 105 7.12 -6.73 7.82
N LEU A 106 7.98 -5.79 8.24
CA LEU A 106 7.61 -4.43 8.70
C LEU A 106 7.04 -3.46 7.66
N LEU A 107 5.72 -3.28 7.67
CA LEU A 107 4.99 -2.18 7.06
C LEU A 107 5.02 -0.94 7.97
N VAL A 108 5.73 0.08 7.49
CA VAL A 108 5.79 1.40 8.11
C VAL A 108 5.00 2.38 7.25
N THR A 109 4.03 3.07 7.87
CA THR A 109 3.24 4.12 7.21
C THR A 109 3.43 5.44 7.97
N PRO A 110 4.34 6.32 7.52
CA PRO A 110 4.47 7.66 8.09
C PRO A 110 3.20 8.48 7.82
N LEU A 111 2.66 9.10 8.86
CA LEU A 111 1.51 10.00 8.75
C LEU A 111 1.99 11.45 8.68
N PHE A 112 1.59 12.17 7.63
CA PHE A 112 1.84 13.61 7.50
C PHE A 112 0.70 14.46 8.07
N THR A 113 -0.47 13.84 8.23
CA THR A 113 -1.68 14.44 8.78
C THR A 113 -2.37 13.44 9.68
N ASP A 114 -2.98 13.93 10.75
CA ASP A 114 -3.81 13.13 11.64
C ASP A 114 -4.96 12.47 10.88
N ILE A 115 -5.25 11.21 11.23
CA ILE A 115 -6.40 10.45 10.70
C ILE A 115 -7.47 10.44 11.78
N ALA A 116 -8.53 11.21 11.56
CA ALA A 116 -9.71 11.18 12.42
C ALA A 116 -10.41 9.79 12.36
N PRO A 117 -11.15 9.39 13.41
CA PRO A 117 -12.01 8.21 13.35
C PRO A 117 -12.89 8.20 12.10
N ASP A 118 -13.00 7.05 11.45
CA ASP A 118 -13.77 6.84 10.22
C ASP A 118 -13.30 7.67 9.00
N ALA A 119 -12.16 8.36 9.08
CA ALA A 119 -11.58 9.12 7.98
C ALA A 119 -10.81 8.25 6.96
N GLY A 120 -11.04 6.93 6.96
CA GLY A 120 -10.44 6.00 6.03
C GLY A 120 -9.05 5.48 6.45
N GLY A 121 -8.81 5.40 7.76
CA GLY A 121 -7.59 4.79 8.31
C GLY A 121 -7.46 3.31 7.99
N THR A 122 -6.22 2.82 7.94
CA THR A 122 -5.90 1.40 7.77
C THR A 122 -6.52 0.60 8.92
N VAL A 123 -7.26 -0.46 8.62
CA VAL A 123 -7.82 -1.35 9.65
C VAL A 123 -6.97 -2.59 9.78
N ILE A 124 -6.58 -2.87 11.02
CA ILE A 124 -5.81 -4.03 11.41
C ILE A 124 -6.79 -5.04 12.01
N CYS A 125 -6.63 -6.31 11.65
CA CYS A 125 -7.36 -7.43 12.25
C CYS A 125 -6.37 -8.32 13.00
N PRO A 126 -6.07 -8.07 14.29
CA PRO A 126 -5.09 -8.85 15.04
C PRO A 126 -5.38 -10.35 15.04
N GLY A 127 -6.66 -10.72 15.12
CA GLY A 127 -7.10 -12.13 15.10
C GLY A 127 -6.88 -12.85 13.76
N ALA A 128 -6.69 -12.11 12.66
CA ALA A 128 -6.37 -12.68 11.36
C ALA A 128 -4.89 -13.06 11.24
N ILE A 129 -4.00 -12.37 11.95
CA ILE A 129 -2.55 -12.54 11.84
C ILE A 129 -2.10 -13.98 12.15
N PRO A 130 -2.45 -14.61 13.30
CA PRO A 130 -1.99 -15.96 13.57
C PRO A 130 -2.56 -17.00 12.60
N LYS A 131 -3.76 -16.75 12.07
CA LYS A 131 -4.41 -17.62 11.07
C LYS A 131 -3.72 -17.49 9.70
N MET A 132 -3.36 -16.27 9.30
CA MET A 132 -2.58 -15.99 8.10
C MET A 132 -1.20 -16.64 8.18
N ALA A 133 -0.47 -16.42 9.27
CA ALA A 133 0.84 -17.00 9.50
C ALA A 133 0.80 -18.53 9.47
N LYS A 134 -0.21 -19.15 10.11
CA LYS A 134 -0.43 -20.59 10.04
C LYS A 134 -0.67 -21.07 8.61
N TYR A 135 -1.53 -20.38 7.85
CA TYR A 135 -1.82 -20.75 6.46
C TYR A 135 -0.55 -20.67 5.59
N LEU A 136 0.23 -19.59 5.67
CA LEU A 136 1.48 -19.46 4.94
C LEU A 136 2.54 -20.49 5.38
N TYR A 137 2.55 -20.87 6.66
CA TYR A 137 3.41 -21.94 7.17
C TYR A 137 3.05 -23.31 6.57
N GLU A 138 1.76 -23.60 6.42
CA GLU A 138 1.24 -24.85 5.84
C GLU A 138 1.36 -24.89 4.30
N HIS A 139 1.63 -23.75 3.66
CA HIS A 139 1.79 -23.60 2.21
C HIS A 139 3.19 -23.07 1.83
N PRO A 140 4.28 -23.82 2.10
CA PRO A 140 5.64 -23.38 1.83
C PRO A 140 5.95 -23.22 0.32
N GLU A 141 5.11 -23.77 -0.56
CA GLU A 141 5.14 -23.55 -2.01
C GLU A 141 4.80 -22.10 -2.41
N GLY A 142 4.21 -21.33 -1.50
CA GLY A 142 3.73 -19.97 -1.73
C GLY A 142 2.28 -19.93 -2.22
N VAL A 143 1.62 -18.80 -1.97
CA VAL A 143 0.23 -18.56 -2.39
C VAL A 143 0.12 -17.26 -3.20
N SER A 144 -0.84 -17.22 -4.13
CA SER A 144 -1.11 -16.02 -4.94
C SER A 144 -1.56 -14.83 -4.09
N PRO A 145 -1.61 -13.59 -4.62
CA PRO A 145 -2.21 -12.44 -3.94
C PRO A 145 -3.66 -12.61 -3.47
N ARG A 146 -4.33 -13.69 -3.90
CA ARG A 146 -5.69 -14.08 -3.49
C ARG A 146 -5.70 -15.37 -2.65
N MET A 147 -4.54 -15.73 -2.10
CA MET A 147 -4.34 -16.84 -1.17
C MET A 147 -4.57 -18.24 -1.76
N THR A 148 -4.52 -18.38 -3.09
CA THR A 148 -4.59 -19.68 -3.76
C THR A 148 -3.20 -20.33 -3.80
N PRO A 149 -3.02 -21.57 -3.30
CA PRO A 149 -1.73 -22.26 -3.36
C PRO A 149 -1.18 -22.37 -4.78
N ARG A 150 0.15 -22.24 -4.92
CA ARG A 150 0.81 -22.35 -6.22
C ARG A 150 0.59 -23.73 -6.85
N GLY A 151 0.48 -23.74 -8.18
CA GLY A 151 0.21 -24.95 -8.97
C GLY A 151 -1.25 -25.43 -8.93
N LYS A 152 -2.16 -24.74 -8.22
CA LYS A 152 -3.60 -25.03 -8.23
C LYS A 152 -4.35 -24.18 -9.25
N PRO A 153 -5.47 -24.69 -9.84
CA PRO A 153 -6.33 -23.88 -10.70
C PRO A 153 -6.76 -22.57 -10.01
N GLY A 154 -6.56 -21.44 -10.68
CA GLY A 154 -6.87 -20.11 -10.12
C GLY A 154 -5.71 -19.42 -9.39
N SER A 155 -4.50 -20.00 -9.34
CA SER A 155 -3.32 -19.34 -8.77
C SER A 155 -2.84 -18.13 -9.58
N THR A 156 -3.25 -18.02 -10.85
CA THR A 156 -2.88 -16.93 -11.77
C THR A 156 -3.99 -15.90 -12.00
N GLN A 157 -5.21 -16.16 -11.51
CA GLN A 157 -6.37 -15.29 -11.73
C GLN A 157 -6.70 -14.55 -10.43
N GLU A 158 -6.56 -13.24 -10.44
CA GLU A 158 -7.06 -12.39 -9.36
C GLU A 158 -8.59 -12.29 -9.47
N LYS A 159 -9.32 -13.14 -8.73
CA LYS A 159 -10.79 -13.18 -8.78
C LYS A 159 -11.45 -12.17 -7.85
N ASN A 160 -11.43 -12.44 -6.55
CA ASN A 160 -12.16 -11.68 -5.54
C ASN A 160 -11.46 -11.78 -4.17
N LEU A 161 -12.02 -11.13 -3.15
CA LEU A 161 -11.48 -11.09 -1.78
C LEU A 161 -12.08 -12.17 -0.86
N ASP A 162 -12.66 -13.24 -1.40
CA ASP A 162 -13.46 -14.19 -0.61
C ASP A 162 -12.68 -14.84 0.53
N TRP A 163 -11.42 -15.21 0.28
CA TRP A 163 -10.56 -15.79 1.31
C TRP A 163 -10.37 -14.81 2.49
N PHE A 164 -10.04 -13.56 2.19
CA PHE A 164 -9.85 -12.51 3.21
C PHE A 164 -11.15 -12.20 3.94
N ASN A 165 -12.27 -12.09 3.20
CA ASN A 165 -13.59 -11.86 3.77
C ASN A 165 -14.01 -13.02 4.69
N SER A 166 -13.72 -14.26 4.30
CA SER A 166 -13.99 -15.44 5.13
C SER A 166 -13.16 -15.43 6.41
N LEU A 167 -11.86 -15.12 6.29
CA LEU A 167 -10.97 -15.00 7.44
C LEU A 167 -11.43 -13.90 8.41
N ALA A 168 -11.78 -12.73 7.87
CA ALA A 168 -12.23 -11.57 8.63
C ALA A 168 -13.56 -11.84 9.34
N ARG A 169 -14.52 -12.53 8.71
CA ARG A 169 -15.77 -12.96 9.36
C ARG A 169 -15.55 -13.84 10.58
N GLY A 170 -14.45 -14.59 10.61
CA GLY A 170 -14.05 -15.40 11.77
C GLY A 170 -13.31 -14.62 12.85
N CYS A 171 -13.20 -13.30 12.75
CA CYS A 171 -12.50 -12.44 13.71
C CYS A 171 -13.47 -11.41 14.29
N SER A 172 -13.30 -11.08 15.57
CA SER A 172 -14.19 -10.17 16.30
C SER A 172 -13.55 -8.81 16.62
N HIS A 173 -12.22 -8.71 16.56
CA HIS A 173 -11.49 -7.51 16.94
C HIS A 173 -10.80 -6.88 15.73
N PHE A 174 -11.15 -5.64 15.47
CA PHE A 174 -10.60 -4.79 14.42
C PHE A 174 -10.18 -3.46 15.04
N VAL A 175 -9.02 -2.96 14.62
CA VAL A 175 -8.45 -1.71 15.11
C VAL A 175 -8.23 -0.80 13.90
N GLU A 176 -8.91 0.33 13.85
CA GLU A 176 -8.58 1.38 12.88
C GLU A 176 -7.35 2.14 13.39
N ALA A 177 -6.33 2.22 12.55
CA ALA A 177 -5.19 3.10 12.74
C ALA A 177 -5.67 4.55 12.54
N THR A 178 -6.09 5.14 13.64
CA THR A 178 -6.34 6.58 13.78
C THR A 178 -5.11 7.22 14.39
N GLY A 179 -4.99 8.54 14.23
CA GLY A 179 -3.88 9.29 14.82
C GLY A 179 -4.32 10.66 15.26
N PRO A 180 -5.18 10.81 16.29
CA PRO A 180 -5.11 12.01 17.10
C PRO A 180 -3.81 11.93 17.91
N ASP A 181 -3.06 13.04 17.99
CA ASP A 181 -1.96 13.26 18.95
C ASP A 181 -0.53 12.87 18.50
N GLY A 182 -0.24 12.75 17.21
CA GLY A 182 1.15 12.60 16.74
C GLY A 182 1.87 11.32 17.22
N ASN A 183 1.12 10.31 17.63
CA ASN A 183 1.63 9.03 18.09
C ASN A 183 1.73 8.01 16.93
N TYR A 184 2.84 7.30 16.85
CA TYR A 184 3.11 6.29 15.82
C TYR A 184 2.31 5.00 16.06
N SER A 185 1.60 4.47 15.05
CA SER A 185 0.97 3.14 15.14
C SER A 185 1.95 2.05 14.71
N LEU A 186 2.44 1.24 15.65
CA LEU A 186 3.34 0.10 15.37
C LEU A 186 2.53 -1.17 15.08
N VAL A 187 2.20 -1.36 13.80
CA VAL A 187 1.23 -2.35 13.29
C VAL A 187 1.67 -3.82 13.47
N GLU A 188 2.93 -4.09 13.81
CA GLU A 188 3.47 -5.46 13.78
C GLU A 188 3.95 -6.07 15.08
N GLN A 189 4.17 -5.25 16.11
CA GLN A 189 4.31 -5.83 17.45
C GLN A 189 3.07 -6.61 17.85
N VAL A 190 1.91 -6.23 17.30
CA VAL A 190 0.66 -6.97 17.46
C VAL A 190 0.76 -8.37 16.84
N ALA A 191 1.43 -8.52 15.68
CA ALA A 191 1.59 -9.80 14.99
C ALA A 191 2.40 -10.81 15.80
N LEU A 192 3.60 -10.41 16.22
CA LEU A 192 4.52 -11.27 16.98
C LEU A 192 4.00 -11.55 18.40
N ARG A 193 3.38 -10.55 19.07
CA ARG A 193 2.72 -10.73 20.37
C ARG A 193 1.50 -11.65 20.26
N ALA A 194 0.69 -11.54 19.21
CA ALA A 194 -0.47 -12.42 18.98
C ALA A 194 -0.05 -13.88 18.71
N LEU A 195 1.16 -14.09 18.18
CA LEU A 195 1.73 -15.42 17.93
C LEU A 195 2.46 -16.01 19.16
N GLY A 196 2.69 -15.24 20.21
CA GLY A 196 3.42 -15.68 21.41
C GLY A 196 4.85 -16.16 21.12
N LYS A 197 5.48 -15.68 20.05
CA LYS A 197 6.82 -16.10 19.62
C LYS A 197 7.68 -14.89 19.24
N ASP A 198 8.92 -14.92 19.71
CA ASP A 198 9.92 -13.89 19.40
C ASP A 198 10.60 -14.12 18.03
N ARG A 199 10.53 -15.35 17.48
CA ARG A 199 11.08 -15.75 16.15
C ARG A 199 10.63 -17.15 15.70
N LEU A 200 10.74 -17.44 14.41
CA LEU A 200 10.54 -18.75 13.78
C LEU A 200 11.88 -19.47 13.54
N LYS A 201 12.40 -20.20 14.53
CA LYS A 201 13.76 -20.80 14.48
C LYS A 201 13.95 -21.91 13.45
N ASP A 202 12.88 -22.61 13.07
CA ASP A 202 12.97 -23.87 12.30
C ASP A 202 12.38 -23.78 10.87
N TRP A 203 12.08 -22.56 10.39
CA TRP A 203 11.43 -22.36 9.10
C TRP A 203 12.45 -22.04 7.98
N LYS A 204 12.24 -22.60 6.79
CA LYS A 204 13.05 -22.34 5.59
C LYS A 204 12.20 -22.42 4.32
N ILE A 205 12.54 -21.60 3.32
CA ILE A 205 11.92 -21.63 1.98
C ILE A 205 12.05 -23.03 1.35
N ALA A 206 10.96 -23.53 0.76
CA ALA A 206 10.92 -24.83 0.08
C ALA A 206 11.09 -24.71 -1.45
N ALA A 207 11.06 -23.50 -2.00
CA ALA A 207 11.18 -23.23 -3.43
C ALA A 207 11.89 -21.90 -3.68
N ALA A 208 12.40 -21.72 -4.92
CA ALA A 208 12.97 -20.45 -5.36
C ALA A 208 11.88 -19.36 -5.43
N ARG A 209 12.26 -18.12 -5.06
CA ARG A 209 11.39 -16.95 -5.18
C ARG A 209 11.17 -16.64 -6.65
N GLU A 210 9.92 -16.35 -7.03
CA GLU A 210 9.55 -15.90 -8.37
C GLU A 210 8.96 -14.51 -8.27
N GLU A 211 9.40 -13.61 -9.15
CA GLU A 211 8.78 -12.30 -9.30
C GLU A 211 7.37 -12.45 -9.89
N PHE A 212 6.38 -11.88 -9.20
CA PHE A 212 5.03 -11.75 -9.73
C PHE A 212 4.83 -10.30 -10.14
N ILE A 213 4.68 -10.07 -11.45
CA ILE A 213 4.29 -8.76 -11.98
C ILE A 213 2.76 -8.72 -11.95
N PRO A 214 2.14 -7.93 -11.04
CA PRO A 214 0.69 -7.84 -10.97
C PRO A 214 0.15 -7.16 -12.22
N GLU A 215 -1.09 -7.47 -12.58
CA GLU A 215 -1.73 -6.88 -13.77
C GLU A 215 -1.74 -5.35 -13.71
N ARG A 216 -1.82 -4.76 -12.50
CA ARG A 216 -1.74 -3.31 -12.29
C ARG A 216 -0.45 -2.69 -12.83
N VAL A 217 0.70 -3.37 -12.69
CA VAL A 217 1.99 -2.85 -13.16
C VAL A 217 2.00 -2.83 -14.68
N ARG A 218 1.45 -3.87 -15.31
CA ARG A 218 1.27 -3.91 -16.77
C ARG A 218 0.32 -2.82 -17.27
N ILE A 219 -0.74 -2.54 -16.51
CA ILE A 219 -1.67 -1.43 -16.80
C ILE A 219 -0.95 -0.07 -16.66
N GLN A 220 -0.20 0.14 -15.58
CA GLN A 220 0.55 1.38 -15.36
C GLN A 220 1.63 1.62 -16.42
N GLU A 221 2.32 0.56 -16.84
CA GLU A 221 3.33 0.64 -17.91
C GLU A 221 2.69 0.99 -19.26
N ARG A 222 1.52 0.39 -19.56
CA ARG A 222 0.74 0.74 -20.75
C ARG A 222 0.29 2.20 -20.72
N MET A 223 -0.26 2.66 -19.60
CA MET A 223 -0.64 4.07 -19.41
C MET A 223 0.56 5.02 -19.59
N LYS A 224 1.73 4.65 -19.04
CA LYS A 224 2.97 5.42 -19.20
C LYS A 224 3.37 5.51 -20.67
N LEU A 225 3.30 4.41 -21.42
CA LEU A 225 3.62 4.39 -22.85
C LEU A 225 2.62 5.21 -23.67
N GLU A 226 1.34 5.16 -23.34
CA GLU A 226 0.30 6.00 -23.96
C GLU A 226 0.54 7.48 -23.69
N GLU A 227 0.90 7.83 -22.46
CA GLU A 227 1.20 9.21 -22.07
C GLU A 227 2.47 9.74 -22.74
N LEU A 228 3.53 8.93 -22.82
CA LEU A 228 4.75 9.29 -23.55
C LEU A 228 4.46 9.56 -25.03
N LYS A 229 3.63 8.74 -25.68
CA LYS A 229 3.18 8.99 -27.06
C LYS A 229 2.39 10.29 -27.19
N ARG A 230 1.51 10.59 -26.22
CA ARG A 230 0.74 11.84 -26.19
C ARG A 230 1.67 13.06 -26.10
N LEU A 231 2.69 12.99 -25.26
CA LEU A 231 3.70 14.05 -25.09
C LEU A 231 4.55 14.23 -26.34
N GLU A 232 5.05 13.16 -26.96
CA GLU A 232 5.82 13.24 -28.22
C GLU A 232 5.01 13.87 -29.37
N LEU A 233 3.71 13.53 -29.48
CA LEU A 233 2.81 14.13 -30.47
C LEU A 233 2.58 15.61 -30.20
N ALA A 234 2.45 16.00 -28.93
CA ALA A 234 2.32 17.40 -28.54
C ALA A 234 3.58 18.20 -28.88
N GLU A 235 4.77 17.68 -28.58
CA GLU A 235 6.05 18.32 -28.93
C GLU A 235 6.22 18.49 -30.45
N LYS A 236 5.89 17.46 -31.24
CA LYS A 236 5.94 17.53 -32.71
C LYS A 236 4.91 18.50 -33.28
N GLY A 237 3.74 18.61 -32.67
CA GLY A 237 2.71 19.58 -33.05
C GLY A 237 3.13 21.03 -32.76
N THR A 238 3.86 21.28 -31.67
CA THR A 238 4.42 22.60 -31.35
C THR A 238 5.65 22.98 -32.17
N ALA A 239 6.42 22.00 -32.67
CA ALA A 239 7.58 22.24 -33.53
C ALA A 239 7.21 22.49 -35.01
N ALA A 240 5.97 22.16 -35.41
CA ALA A 240 5.46 22.33 -36.77
C ALA A 240 4.55 23.57 -36.94
N ALA A 241 4.36 24.36 -35.89
CA ALA A 241 3.61 25.62 -35.86
C ALA A 241 4.56 26.81 -35.68
#